data_AF-A0A3A9BCT9-F1
#
_entry.id   AF-A0A3A9BCT9-F1
#
_cell.length_a   1.000
_cell.length_b   1.000
_cell.length_c   1.000
_cell.angle_alpha   90.00
_cell.angle_beta   90.00
_cell.angle_gamma   90.00
#
_symmetry.space_group_name_H-M   'P 1'
#
loop_
_entity.id
_entity.type
_entity.pdbx_description
1 polymer ?
#
loop_
_entity_poly.entity_id
_entity_poly.type
_entity_poly.pdbx_seq_one_letter_code
_entity_poly.pdbx_strand_id
1 'polypeptide(L)'
;MPKRDPTKMGSRKQVRKMGSGWRKKAEGLFFNEGKSIVEMEKELKISRKTLSGFLKGCPGYQEERERRKREHAALRPAYKREWDRKHRSFSAGAVTGETLRREHDLAALELSRERYR
;
A
#
# COMPACT_ATOMS: atom_id res chain seq x y z
N MET A 1 27.91 4.73 -3.03
CA MET A 1 27.20 3.58 -3.65
C MET A 1 27.23 2.41 -2.68
N PRO A 2 26.18 2.13 -1.89
CA PRO A 2 26.20 0.98 -0.97
C PRO A 2 26.19 -0.32 -1.78
N LYS A 3 27.18 -1.18 -1.53
CA LYS A 3 27.35 -2.47 -2.21
C LYS A 3 26.18 -3.39 -1.86
N ARG A 4 25.67 -4.13 -2.85
CA ARG A 4 24.59 -5.10 -2.67
C ARG A 4 25.10 -6.27 -1.82
N ASP A 5 24.55 -6.44 -0.63
CA ASP A 5 24.89 -7.53 0.27
C ASP A 5 24.62 -8.90 -0.39
N PRO A 6 25.62 -9.79 -0.50
CA PRO A 6 25.50 -11.08 -1.20
C PRO A 6 24.72 -12.15 -0.41
N THR A 7 24.26 -11.87 0.81
CA THR A 7 23.54 -12.81 1.69
C THR A 7 22.06 -12.99 1.35
N LYS A 8 21.51 -12.22 0.39
CA LYS A 8 20.10 -12.28 -0.04
C LYS A 8 19.80 -13.28 -1.17
N MET A 9 20.75 -14.14 -1.51
CA MET A 9 20.55 -15.23 -2.46
C MET A 9 20.08 -16.47 -1.70
N GLY A 10 18.77 -16.60 -1.49
CA GLY A 10 18.14 -17.85 -1.07
C GLY A 10 18.74 -18.99 -1.90
N SER A 11 19.44 -19.89 -1.21
CA SER A 11 20.44 -20.74 -1.83
C SER A 11 19.85 -21.54 -3.00
N ARG A 12 20.49 -21.51 -4.17
CA ARG A 12 20.19 -22.45 -5.28
C ARG A 12 20.18 -23.92 -4.79
N LYS A 13 20.83 -24.21 -3.66
CA LYS A 13 20.81 -25.50 -2.96
C LYS A 13 19.43 -25.87 -2.40
N GLN A 14 18.66 -24.94 -1.83
CA GLN A 14 17.34 -25.24 -1.24
C GLN A 14 16.27 -25.55 -2.30
N VAL A 15 16.26 -24.82 -3.42
CA VAL A 15 15.33 -25.04 -4.54
C VAL A 15 15.54 -26.43 -5.17
N ARG A 16 16.78 -26.95 -5.16
CA ARG A 16 17.11 -28.30 -5.63
C ARG A 16 16.67 -29.41 -4.65
N LYS A 17 16.61 -29.12 -3.34
CA LYS A 17 16.24 -30.12 -2.30
C LYS A 17 14.71 -30.32 -2.19
N MET A 18 13.91 -29.34 -2.57
CA MET A 18 12.44 -29.37 -2.45
C MET A 18 11.70 -30.10 -3.58
N GLY A 19 12.41 -30.61 -4.60
CA GLY A 19 11.78 -31.22 -5.77
C GLY A 19 10.74 -30.29 -6.42
N SER A 20 9.98 -30.78 -7.40
CA SER A 20 8.93 -30.01 -8.09
C SER A 20 7.77 -29.54 -7.18
N GLY A 21 7.71 -29.97 -5.91
CA GLY A 21 6.57 -29.77 -5.01
C GLY A 21 6.32 -28.33 -4.56
N TRP A 22 7.33 -27.45 -4.60
CA TRP A 22 7.16 -26.05 -4.20
C TRP A 22 6.23 -25.27 -5.15
N ARG A 23 6.14 -25.67 -6.42
CA ARG A 23 5.29 -25.02 -7.44
C ARG A 23 3.81 -25.17 -7.10
N LYS A 24 3.38 -26.39 -6.80
CA LYS A 24 2.00 -26.69 -6.39
C LYS A 24 1.64 -25.99 -5.07
N LYS A 25 2.57 -25.94 -4.12
CA LYS A 25 2.39 -25.16 -2.90
C LYS A 25 2.27 -23.66 -3.19
N ALA A 26 3.10 -23.12 -4.07
CA ALA A 26 3.04 -21.71 -4.44
C ALA A 26 1.71 -21.33 -5.12
N GLU A 27 1.18 -22.20 -5.98
CA GLU A 27 -0.15 -22.02 -6.58
C GLU A 27 -1.26 -22.03 -5.53
N GLY A 28 -1.28 -23.02 -4.62
CA GLY A 28 -2.28 -23.07 -3.54
C GLY A 28 -2.24 -21.84 -2.64
N LEU A 29 -1.04 -21.41 -2.22
CA LEU A 29 -0.85 -20.22 -1.39
C LEU A 29 -1.32 -18.95 -2.10
N PHE A 30 -1.08 -18.85 -3.41
CA PHE A 30 -1.45 -17.66 -4.17
C PHE A 30 -2.96 -17.67 -4.48
N PHE A 31 -3.49 -18.70 -5.14
CA PHE A 31 -4.87 -18.70 -5.65
C PHE A 31 -5.92 -19.04 -4.59
N ASN A 32 -5.63 -19.97 -3.67
CA ASN A 32 -6.61 -20.42 -2.68
C ASN A 32 -6.53 -19.58 -1.40
N GLU A 33 -5.32 -19.35 -0.88
CA GLU A 33 -5.12 -18.61 0.38
C GLU A 33 -4.97 -17.09 0.18
N GLY A 34 -4.82 -16.62 -1.06
CA GLY A 34 -4.71 -15.19 -1.35
C GLY A 34 -3.41 -14.52 -0.91
N LYS A 35 -2.40 -15.29 -0.47
CA LYS A 35 -1.15 -14.74 0.09
C LYS A 35 -0.37 -13.91 -0.92
N SER A 36 0.37 -12.94 -0.38
CA SER A 36 1.29 -12.11 -1.16
C SER A 36 2.61 -12.83 -1.43
N ILE A 37 3.32 -12.41 -2.49
CA ILE A 37 4.63 -12.97 -2.85
C ILE A 37 5.66 -12.79 -1.72
N VAL A 38 5.50 -11.77 -0.87
CA VAL A 38 6.38 -11.52 0.30
C VAL A 38 6.12 -12.55 1.40
N GLU A 39 4.86 -12.88 1.66
CA GLU A 39 4.50 -13.92 2.64
C GLU A 39 4.95 -15.30 2.15
N MET A 40 4.74 -15.59 0.87
CA MET A 40 5.20 -16.82 0.24
C MET A 40 6.74 -16.98 0.30
N GLU A 41 7.51 -15.89 0.17
CA GLU A 41 8.97 -15.92 0.37
C GLU A 41 9.34 -16.34 1.79
N LYS A 42 8.63 -15.82 2.80
CA LYS A 42 8.87 -16.18 4.20
C LYS A 42 8.54 -17.64 4.49
N GLU A 43 7.48 -18.16 3.88
CA GLU A 43 6.96 -19.51 4.09
C GLU A 43 7.74 -20.58 3.32
N LEU A 44 7.93 -20.38 2.02
CA LEU A 44 8.62 -21.34 1.15
C LEU A 44 10.15 -21.20 1.18
N LYS A 45 10.68 -20.10 1.74
CA LYS A 45 12.11 -19.73 1.72
C LYS A 45 12.69 -19.67 0.30
N ILE A 46 11.85 -19.33 -0.68
CA ILE A 46 12.21 -19.15 -2.08
C ILE A 46 12.23 -17.66 -2.39
N SER A 47 13.22 -17.22 -3.20
CA SER A 47 13.32 -15.84 -3.64
C SER A 47 12.04 -15.36 -4.34
N ARG A 48 11.60 -14.14 -4.02
CA ARG A 48 10.49 -13.45 -4.70
C ARG A 48 10.60 -13.45 -6.21
N LYS A 49 11.83 -13.35 -6.76
CA LYS A 49 12.05 -13.35 -8.21
C LYS A 49 11.63 -14.67 -8.84
N THR A 50 11.99 -15.78 -8.20
CA THR A 50 11.63 -17.14 -8.65
C THR A 50 10.14 -17.39 -8.51
N LEU A 51 9.54 -17.01 -7.37
CA LEU A 51 8.10 -17.13 -7.15
C LEU A 51 7.30 -16.29 -8.16
N SER A 52 7.69 -15.04 -8.36
CA SER A 52 7.03 -14.16 -9.33
C SER A 52 7.19 -14.66 -10.76
N GLY A 53 8.37 -15.18 -11.13
CA GLY A 53 8.61 -15.74 -12.45
C GLY A 53 7.73 -16.95 -12.73
N PHE A 54 7.57 -17.83 -11.75
CA PHE A 54 6.70 -19.00 -11.86
C PHE A 54 5.21 -18.60 -11.92
N LEU A 55 4.73 -17.79 -10.97
CA LEU A 55 3.32 -17.41 -10.89
C LEU A 55 2.83 -16.68 -12.15
N LYS A 56 3.68 -15.86 -12.79
CA LYS A 56 3.33 -15.19 -14.05
C LYS A 56 3.04 -16.15 -15.20
N GLY A 57 3.58 -17.38 -15.15
CA GLY A 57 3.30 -18.42 -16.13
C GLY A 57 2.07 -19.27 -15.79
N CYS A 58 1.47 -19.12 -14.61
CA CYS A 58 0.29 -19.88 -14.22
C CYS A 58 -0.97 -19.30 -14.89
N PRO A 59 -1.89 -20.17 -15.36
CA PRO A 59 -3.19 -19.72 -15.83
C PRO A 59 -3.96 -19.03 -14.69
N GLY A 60 -4.72 -17.98 -15.01
CA GLY A 60 -5.49 -17.21 -14.02
C GLY A 60 -4.67 -16.22 -13.17
N TYR A 61 -3.34 -16.16 -13.31
CA TYR A 61 -2.53 -15.18 -12.56
C TYR A 61 -2.97 -13.74 -12.78
N GLN A 62 -3.28 -13.39 -14.03
CA GLN A 62 -3.70 -12.04 -14.38
C GLN A 62 -5.10 -11.72 -13.83
N GLU A 63 -6.01 -12.68 -13.87
CA GLU A 63 -7.37 -12.54 -13.32
C GLU A 63 -7.34 -12.34 -11.81
N GLU A 64 -6.55 -13.14 -11.10
CA GLU A 64 -6.32 -13.03 -9.66
C GLU A 64 -5.72 -11.67 -9.30
N ARG A 65 -4.79 -11.16 -10.10
CA ARG A 65 -4.20 -9.82 -9.92
C ARG A 65 -5.23 -8.71 -10.10
N GLU A 66 -6.06 -8.78 -11.13
CA GLU A 66 -7.12 -7.80 -11.36
C GLU A 66 -8.23 -7.91 -10.29
N ARG A 67 -8.54 -9.12 -9.79
CA ARG A 67 -9.43 -9.31 -8.62
C ARG A 67 -8.90 -8.56 -7.40
N ARG A 68 -7.65 -8.83 -6.99
CA ARG A 68 -7.01 -8.15 -5.85
C ARG A 68 -6.91 -6.65 -6.03
N LYS A 69 -6.65 -6.18 -7.26
CA LYS A 69 -6.60 -4.75 -7.56
C LYS A 69 -7.95 -4.09 -7.34
N ARG A 70 -9.05 -4.74 -7.75
CA ARG A 70 -10.41 -4.25 -7.51
C ARG A 70 -10.76 -4.24 -6.01
N GLU A 71 -10.44 -5.31 -5.29
CA GLU A 71 -10.64 -5.39 -3.83
C GLU A 71 -9.86 -4.28 -3.09
N HIS A 72 -8.59 -4.10 -3.42
CA HIS A 72 -7.78 -3.03 -2.83
C HIS A 72 -8.29 -1.64 -3.21
N ALA A 73 -8.78 -1.45 -4.44
CA ALA A 73 -9.39 -0.20 -4.85
C ALA A 73 -10.65 0.11 -4.02
N ALA A 74 -11.48 -0.90 -3.72
CA ALA A 74 -12.66 -0.75 -2.86
C ALA A 74 -12.29 -0.41 -1.41
N LEU A 75 -11.20 -0.97 -0.89
CA LEU A 75 -10.72 -0.70 0.48
C LEU A 75 -9.95 0.62 0.60
N ARG A 76 -9.41 1.14 -0.51
CA ARG A 76 -8.52 2.32 -0.51
C ARG A 76 -9.18 3.59 0.07
N PRO A 77 -10.46 3.92 -0.21
CA PRO A 77 -11.12 5.08 0.39
C PRO A 77 -11.22 4.96 1.91
N ALA A 78 -11.58 3.80 2.43
CA ALA A 78 -11.69 3.57 3.88
C ALA A 78 -10.33 3.74 4.55
N TYR A 79 -9.30 3.12 3.99
CA TYR A 79 -7.91 3.29 4.45
C TYR A 79 -7.48 4.76 4.43
N LYS A 80 -7.75 5.49 3.34
CA LYS A 80 -7.42 6.93 3.24
C LYS A 80 -8.14 7.75 4.31
N ARG A 81 -9.43 7.52 4.55
CA ARG A 81 -10.18 8.21 5.60
C ARG A 81 -9.60 7.94 6.99
N GLU A 82 -9.25 6.70 7.28
CA GLU A 82 -8.64 6.32 8.56
C GLU A 82 -7.25 6.93 8.72
N TRP A 83 -6.43 6.87 7.66
CA TRP A 83 -5.12 7.50 7.65
C TRP A 83 -5.24 9.01 7.86
N ASP A 84 -6.14 9.68 7.13
CA ASP A 84 -6.42 11.12 7.27
C ASP A 84 -6.86 11.44 8.70
N ARG A 85 -7.76 10.66 9.30
CA ARG A 85 -8.19 10.83 10.70
C ARG A 85 -7.03 10.75 11.69
N LYS A 86 -6.07 9.83 11.46
CA LYS A 86 -4.94 9.59 12.38
C LYS A 86 -3.77 10.56 12.15
N HIS A 87 -3.57 11.04 10.93
CA HIS A 87 -2.33 11.72 10.52
C HIS A 87 -2.55 13.17 10.09
N ARG A 88 -3.77 13.57 9.71
CA ARG A 88 -4.05 15.00 9.64
C ARG A 88 -4.21 15.48 11.06
N SER A 89 -3.20 16.22 11.53
CA SER A 89 -3.42 17.22 12.57
C SER A 89 -4.61 18.06 12.11
N PHE A 90 -5.68 18.05 12.89
CA PHE A 90 -6.83 18.92 12.74
C PHE A 90 -6.38 20.32 12.27
N SER A 91 -6.77 20.69 11.05
CA SER A 91 -6.31 21.88 10.34
C SER A 91 -7.49 22.38 9.51
N ALA A 92 -8.17 23.48 9.81
CA ALA A 92 -7.96 24.51 10.82
C ALA A 92 -8.57 24.15 12.18
N GLY A 93 -8.35 24.97 13.21
CA GLY A 93 -9.04 24.85 14.50
C GLY A 93 -10.56 24.70 14.34
N ALA A 94 -11.25 24.30 15.42
CA ALA A 94 -12.71 24.26 15.40
C ALA A 94 -13.17 25.65 15.00
N VAL A 95 -14.16 25.75 14.11
CA VAL A 95 -14.80 27.03 13.81
C VAL A 95 -15.48 27.47 15.10
N THR A 96 -14.76 28.23 15.91
CA THR A 96 -15.23 28.80 17.16
C THR A 96 -15.77 30.19 16.86
N GLY A 97 -16.57 30.74 17.77
CA GLY A 97 -17.01 32.13 17.66
C GLY A 97 -15.83 33.10 17.54
N GLU A 98 -14.67 32.76 18.10
CA GLU A 98 -13.45 33.57 18.05
C GLU A 98 -12.79 33.58 16.66
N THR A 99 -12.72 32.43 15.98
CA THR A 99 -12.15 32.37 14.61
C THR A 99 -13.06 33.10 13.62
N LEU A 100 -14.38 32.92 13.74
CA LEU A 100 -15.37 33.65 12.95
C LEU A 100 -15.30 35.16 13.19
N ARG A 101 -15.16 35.60 14.44
CA ARG A 101 -15.06 37.03 14.79
C ARG A 101 -13.79 37.65 14.24
N ARG A 102 -12.65 36.96 14.35
CA ARG A 102 -11.38 37.43 13.78
C ARG A 102 -11.44 37.56 12.26
N GLU A 103 -12.04 36.59 11.58
CA GLU A 103 -12.24 36.65 10.13
C GLU A 103 -13.18 37.81 9.73
N HIS A 104 -14.26 38.01 10.48
CA HIS A 104 -15.17 39.13 10.30
C HIS A 104 -14.48 40.49 10.46
N ASP A 105 -13.68 40.66 11.51
CA ASP A 105 -13.00 41.93 11.79
C ASP A 105 -11.95 42.27 10.72
N LEU A 106 -11.24 41.26 10.20
CA LEU A 106 -10.33 41.44 9.06
C LEU A 106 -11.08 41.84 7.78
N ALA A 107 -12.22 41.21 7.49
CA ALA A 107 -13.05 41.56 6.35
C ALA A 107 -13.60 43.00 6.44
N ALA A 108 -14.02 43.42 7.64
CA ALA A 108 -14.49 44.78 7.89
C ALA A 108 -13.37 45.83 7.70
N LEU A 109 -12.15 45.51 8.12
CA LEU A 109 -10.99 46.36 7.91
C LEU A 109 -10.67 46.51 6.42
N GLU A 110 -10.67 45.42 5.64
CA GLU A 110 -10.46 45.46 4.19
C GLU A 110 -11.52 46.30 3.48
N LEU A 111 -12.81 46.09 3.79
CA LEU A 111 -13.92 46.89 3.26
C LEU A 111 -13.82 48.37 3.61
N SER A 112 -13.41 48.69 4.84
CA SER A 112 -13.18 50.08 5.23
C SER A 112 -12.06 50.71 4.40
N ARG A 113 -10.99 49.95 4.17
CA ARG A 113 -9.85 50.40 3.39
C ARG A 113 -10.21 50.61 1.91
N GLU A 114 -11.08 49.79 1.35
CA GLU A 114 -11.62 49.97 -0.01
C GLU A 114 -12.57 51.17 -0.10
N ARG A 115 -13.36 51.44 0.94
CA ARG A 115 -14.34 52.54 0.96
C ARG A 115 -13.71 53.92 1.16
N TYR A 116 -12.60 53.99 1.89
CA TYR A 116 -11.91 55.25 2.20
C TYR A 116 -10.62 55.45 1.39
N ARG A 117 -10.51 54.80 0.24
CA ARG A 117 -9.46 55.01 -0.76
C ARG A 117 -9.96 55.93 -1.88
#